data_AF-A0A2V6JKS4-F1
#
_entry.id   AF-A0A2V6JKS4-F1
#
_cell.length_a   1.000
_cell.length_b   1.000
_cell.length_c   1.000
_cell.angle_alpha   90.00
_cell.angle_beta   90.00
_cell.angle_gamma   90.00
#
_symmetry.space_group_name_H-M   'P 1'
#
loop_
_entity.id
_entity.type
_entity.pdbx_description
1 polymer ?
#
loop_
_entity_poly.entity_id
_entity_poly.type
_entity_poly.pdbx_seq_one_letter_code
_entity_poly.pdbx_strand_id
1 'polypeptide(L)'
;MRRLHPRSPYEKLGGYVHLPRLIDKAKLHRKGLLDGYNYKTVGFDKHLLSFLKLDGDAFEEAVHRLENDNAILNWVEQSSAKHSPEEVEHWNQAMISGAKISALILISLNSTKAD
;
A
#
# COMPACT_ATOMS: atom_id res chain seq x y z
N MET A 1 29.40 0.84 0.28
CA MET A 1 28.22 0.85 1.18
C MET A 1 27.13 0.00 0.54
N ARG A 2 26.49 -0.89 1.30
CA ARG A 2 25.37 -1.72 0.80
C ARG A 2 24.15 -0.82 0.62
N ARG A 3 23.59 -0.73 -0.59
CA ARG A 3 22.30 -0.03 -0.80
C ARG A 3 21.23 -0.71 0.05
N LEU A 4 20.49 0.09 0.80
CA LEU A 4 19.31 -0.38 1.52
C LEU A 4 18.17 -0.46 0.50
N HIS A 5 17.63 -1.66 0.32
CA HIS A 5 16.53 -1.88 -0.60
C HIS A 5 15.25 -2.10 0.20
N PRO A 6 14.12 -1.52 -0.22
CA PRO A 6 12.82 -1.89 0.31
C PRO A 6 12.56 -3.38 0.14
N ARG A 7 11.79 -3.97 1.06
CA ARG A 7 11.30 -5.35 1.02
C ARG A 7 10.60 -5.73 -0.28
N SER A 8 10.42 -7.03 -0.49
CA SER A 8 9.82 -7.59 -1.70
C SER A 8 8.44 -6.96 -1.98
N PRO A 9 8.10 -6.63 -3.24
CA PRO A 9 6.75 -6.16 -3.58
C PRO A 9 5.66 -7.20 -3.28
N TYR A 10 6.02 -8.49 -3.19
CA TYR A 10 5.09 -9.59 -2.92
C TYR A 10 4.94 -9.91 -1.42
N GLU A 11 5.74 -9.27 -0.57
CA GLU A 11 5.62 -9.45 0.88
C GLU A 11 4.30 -8.86 1.38
N LYS A 12 3.63 -9.58 2.28
CA LYS A 12 2.32 -9.19 2.83
C LYS A 12 2.47 -8.68 4.27
N LEU A 13 1.67 -7.68 4.62
CA LEU A 13 1.41 -7.26 5.99
C LEU A 13 -0.08 -6.93 6.12
N GLY A 14 -0.75 -7.49 7.13
CA GLY A 14 -2.20 -7.33 7.29
C GLY A 14 -3.02 -7.81 6.10
N GLY A 15 -2.50 -8.79 5.35
CA GLY A 15 -3.13 -9.29 4.12
C GLY A 15 -2.79 -8.51 2.85
N TYR A 16 -2.23 -7.30 2.93
CA TYR A 16 -1.91 -6.49 1.74
C TYR A 16 -0.49 -6.76 1.24
N VAL A 17 -0.36 -7.13 -0.03
CA VAL A 17 0.95 -7.11 -0.72
C VAL A 17 1.42 -5.66 -0.85
N HIS A 18 2.73 -5.46 -1.05
CA HIS A 18 3.37 -4.16 -1.28
C HIS A 18 3.34 -3.18 -0.08
N LEU A 19 2.50 -3.38 0.93
CA LEU A 19 2.47 -2.55 2.14
C LEU A 19 3.83 -2.54 2.89
N PRO A 20 4.47 -3.68 3.18
CA PRO A 20 5.84 -3.72 3.74
C PRO A 20 6.84 -2.88 2.94
N ARG A 21 6.78 -2.99 1.62
CA ARG A 21 7.66 -2.27 0.70
C ARG A 21 7.42 -0.77 0.76
N LEU A 22 6.17 -0.34 0.81
CA LEU A 22 5.82 1.09 0.91
C LEU A 22 6.27 1.68 2.26
N ILE A 23 6.15 0.93 3.36
CA ILE A 23 6.68 1.32 4.68
C ILE A 23 8.18 1.56 4.62
N ASP A 24 8.94 0.62 4.04
CA ASP A 24 10.39 0.78 3.92
C ASP A 24 10.77 1.98 3.07
N LYS A 25 10.01 2.24 1.99
CA LYS A 25 10.24 3.41 1.15
C LYS A 25 10.04 4.71 1.92
N ALA A 26 8.99 4.81 2.73
CA ALA A 26 8.79 5.96 3.61
C ALA A 26 9.93 6.12 4.64
N LYS A 27 10.38 5.02 5.26
CA LYS A 27 11.52 5.03 6.21
C LYS A 27 12.84 5.45 5.55
N LEU A 28 13.08 5.04 4.31
CA LEU A 28 14.28 5.40 3.54
C LEU A 28 14.19 6.84 3.01
N HIS A 29 13.01 7.29 2.59
CA HIS A 29 12.77 8.64 2.10
C HIS A 29 13.09 9.67 3.19
N ARG A 30 12.62 9.45 4.43
CA ARG A 30 12.95 10.30 5.60
C ARG A 30 14.45 10.50 5.81
N LYS A 31 15.24 9.48 5.49
CA LYS A 31 16.69 9.47 5.70
C LYS A 31 17.47 10.02 4.49
N GLY A 32 16.79 10.41 3.41
CA GLY A 32 17.43 10.78 2.15
C GLY A 32 18.12 9.61 1.45
N LEU A 33 17.71 8.37 1.75
CA LEU A 33 18.34 7.14 1.25
C LEU A 33 17.49 6.40 0.21
N LEU A 34 16.32 6.94 -0.16
CA LEU A 34 15.47 6.37 -1.19
C LEU A 34 15.97 6.76 -2.59
N ASP A 35 17.00 6.07 -3.05
CA ASP A 35 17.61 6.29 -4.37
C ASP A 35 17.09 5.28 -5.40
N GLY A 36 16.72 5.75 -6.59
CA GLY A 36 16.30 4.90 -7.72
C GLY A 36 14.89 4.33 -7.64
N TYR A 37 14.02 4.85 -6.76
CA TYR A 37 12.63 4.40 -6.63
C TYR A 37 11.63 5.54 -6.81
N ASN A 38 10.62 5.31 -7.64
CA ASN A 38 9.40 6.12 -7.64
C ASN A 38 8.73 6.08 -6.26
N TYR A 39 8.13 7.16 -5.78
CA TYR A 39 7.53 7.20 -4.43
C TYR A 39 6.18 7.92 -4.40
N LYS A 40 5.17 7.28 -3.81
CA LYS A 40 3.78 7.75 -3.55
C LYS A 40 2.92 8.10 -4.77
N THR A 41 3.48 8.73 -5.79
CA THR A 41 2.73 9.41 -6.85
C THR A 41 2.45 8.55 -8.08
N VAL A 42 3.14 7.42 -8.24
CA VAL A 42 3.02 6.54 -9.41
C VAL A 42 3.17 5.06 -9.05
N GLY A 43 2.75 4.19 -9.97
CA GLY A 43 2.88 2.75 -9.86
C GLY A 43 2.13 2.16 -8.68
N PHE A 44 2.66 1.08 -8.12
CA PHE A 44 2.03 0.29 -7.06
C PHE A 44 1.80 1.05 -5.75
N ASP A 45 2.63 2.05 -5.43
CA ASP A 45 2.41 2.90 -4.25
C ASP A 45 1.07 3.62 -4.34
N LYS A 46 0.84 4.30 -5.48
CA LYS A 46 -0.40 5.03 -5.73
C LYS A 46 -1.60 4.10 -5.72
N HIS A 47 -1.48 2.91 -6.31
CA HIS A 47 -2.56 1.93 -6.35
C HIS A 47 -2.94 1.43 -4.96
N LEU A 48 -1.96 1.13 -4.10
CA LEU A 48 -2.21 0.73 -2.72
C LEU A 48 -2.88 1.86 -1.92
N LEU A 49 -2.34 3.08 -1.98
CA LEU A 49 -2.91 4.23 -1.27
C LEU A 49 -4.35 4.53 -1.75
N SER A 50 -4.61 4.44 -3.05
CA SER A 50 -5.93 4.68 -3.62
C SER A 50 -6.94 3.59 -3.24
N PHE A 51 -6.52 2.32 -3.24
CA PHE A 51 -7.35 1.20 -2.79
C PHE A 51 -7.75 1.36 -1.32
N LEU A 52 -6.79 1.70 -0.45
CA LEU A 52 -7.03 1.97 0.97
C LEU A 52 -7.72 3.32 1.23
N LYS A 53 -7.90 4.17 0.21
CA LYS A 53 -8.37 5.56 0.31
C LYS A 53 -7.57 6.38 1.34
N LEU A 54 -6.25 6.15 1.39
CA LEU A 54 -5.33 6.86 2.28
C LEU A 54 -4.66 8.02 1.56
N ASP A 55 -4.52 9.12 2.28
CA ASP A 55 -3.61 10.19 1.88
C ASP A 55 -2.14 9.73 2.04
N GLY A 56 -1.33 10.01 1.03
CA GLY A 56 0.05 9.54 0.97
C GLY A 56 0.98 10.24 1.97
N ASP A 57 0.71 11.51 2.29
CA ASP A 57 1.50 12.27 3.24
C ASP A 57 1.13 11.88 4.66
N ALA A 58 -0.17 11.72 4.96
CA ALA A 58 -0.62 11.19 6.25
C ALA A 58 -0.08 9.77 6.52
N PHE A 59 -0.05 8.91 5.49
CA PHE A 59 0.58 7.59 5.60
C PHE A 59 2.08 7.71 5.93
N GLU A 60 2.82 8.57 5.23
CA GLU A 60 4.24 8.77 5.47
C GLU A 60 4.51 9.28 6.89
N GLU A 61 3.75 10.28 7.35
CA GLU A 61 3.84 10.80 8.71
C GLU A 61 3.57 9.71 9.76
N ALA A 62 2.57 8.86 9.55
CA ALA A 62 2.30 7.74 10.43
C ALA A 62 3.47 6.75 10.49
N VAL A 63 4.07 6.40 9.34
CA VAL A 63 5.26 5.54 9.30
C VAL A 63 6.45 6.17 10.02
N HIS A 64 6.58 7.49 9.99
CA HIS A 64 7.67 8.21 10.66
C HIS A 64 7.47 8.33 12.17
N ARG A 65 6.21 8.34 12.63
CA ARG A 65 5.85 8.43 14.05
C ARG A 65 5.83 7.08 14.75
N LEU A 66 5.48 6.01 14.04
CA LEU A 66 5.28 4.67 14.61
C LEU A 66 6.52 3.80 14.45
N GLU A 67 6.84 3.02 15.49
CA GLU A 67 8.14 2.36 15.59
C GLU A 67 8.26 1.07 14.77
N ASN A 68 7.16 0.32 14.65
CA ASN A 68 7.18 -1.02 14.07
C ASN A 68 5.98 -1.26 13.15
N ASP A 69 6.09 -2.32 12.36
CA ASP A 69 5.13 -2.65 11.30
C ASP A 69 3.74 -2.98 11.85
N ASN A 70 3.64 -3.59 13.03
CA ASN A 70 2.33 -3.87 13.65
C ASN A 70 1.63 -2.57 14.06
N ALA A 71 2.36 -1.61 14.62
CA ALA A 71 1.81 -0.30 14.97
C ALA A 71 1.35 0.45 13.71
N ILE A 72 2.13 0.38 12.63
CA ILE A 72 1.78 0.98 11.34
C ILE A 72 0.56 0.29 10.74
N LEU A 73 0.49 -1.04 10.76
CA LEU A 73 -0.66 -1.80 10.28
C LEU A 73 -1.93 -1.41 11.04
N ASN A 74 -1.87 -1.34 12.37
CA ASN A 74 -3.01 -0.92 13.18
C ASN A 74 -3.50 0.49 12.78
N TRP A 75 -2.58 1.42 12.51
CA TRP A 75 -2.95 2.76 12.02
C TRP A 75 -3.58 2.73 10.64
N VAL A 76 -3.03 1.93 9.72
CA VAL A 76 -3.58 1.72 8.37
C VAL A 76 -5.01 1.19 8.47
N GLU A 77 -5.23 0.14 9.25
CA GLU A 77 -6.56 -0.46 9.41
C GLU A 77 -7.57 0.51 10.02
N GLN A 78 -7.15 1.40 10.91
CA GLN A 78 -8.03 2.41 11.52
C GLN A 78 -8.33 3.58 10.57
N SER A 79 -7.40 3.92 9.69
CA SER A 79 -7.47 5.12 8.84
C SER A 79 -7.93 4.82 7.41
N SER A 80 -7.95 3.56 6.99
CA SER A 80 -8.30 3.15 5.63
C SER A 80 -9.79 2.85 5.45
N ALA A 81 -10.22 2.85 4.18
CA ALA A 81 -11.46 2.17 3.81
C ALA A 81 -11.39 0.69 4.23
N LYS A 82 -12.53 0.17 4.70
CA LYS A 82 -12.68 -1.24 5.03
C LYS A 82 -12.99 -2.01 3.75
N HIS A 83 -12.26 -3.11 3.55
CA HIS A 83 -12.46 -4.04 2.45
C HIS A 83 -12.70 -5.42 3.02
N SER A 84 -13.55 -6.20 2.35
CA SER A 84 -13.72 -7.61 2.68
C SER A 84 -12.43 -8.40 2.40
N PRO A 85 -12.20 -9.55 3.07
CA PRO A 85 -11.05 -10.39 2.77
C PRO A 85 -10.95 -10.81 1.29
N GLU A 86 -12.10 -11.00 0.63
CA GLU A 86 -12.17 -11.34 -0.80
C GLU A 86 -11.70 -10.17 -1.68
N GLU A 87 -12.13 -8.94 -1.39
CA GLU A 87 -11.67 -7.75 -2.11
C GLU A 87 -10.15 -7.53 -1.96
N VAL A 88 -9.62 -7.74 -0.74
CA VAL A 88 -8.18 -7.66 -0.48
C VAL A 88 -7.42 -8.71 -1.28
N GLU A 89 -7.90 -9.95 -1.32
CA GLU A 89 -7.22 -11.00 -2.09
C GLU A 89 -7.32 -10.77 -3.60
N HIS A 90 -8.47 -10.32 -4.10
CA HIS A 90 -8.63 -9.96 -5.52
C HIS A 90 -7.68 -8.81 -5.90
N TRP A 91 -7.55 -7.80 -5.04
CA TRP A 91 -6.58 -6.72 -5.20
C TRP A 91 -5.13 -7.22 -5.19
N ASN A 92 -4.77 -8.12 -4.26
CA ASN A 92 -3.44 -8.73 -4.20
C ASN A 92 -3.09 -9.46 -5.50
N GLN A 93 -4.01 -10.25 -6.05
CA GLN A 93 -3.79 -10.99 -7.28
C GLN A 93 -3.56 -10.05 -8.48
N ALA A 94 -4.29 -8.93 -8.55
CA ALA A 94 -4.06 -7.92 -9.58
C ALA A 94 -2.67 -7.26 -9.46
N MET A 95 -2.23 -6.98 -8.23
CA MET A 95 -0.89 -6.44 -7.96
C MET A 95 0.24 -7.42 -8.33
N ILE A 96 0.05 -8.71 -8.07
CA ILE A 96 1.05 -9.75 -8.38
C ILE A 96 1.11 -10.02 -9.89
N SER A 97 -0.04 -10.14 -10.55
CA SER A 97 -0.11 -10.46 -11.99
C SER A 97 0.30 -9.31 -12.91
N GLY A 98 0.36 -8.08 -12.40
CA GLY A 98 0.59 -6.89 -13.22
C GLY A 98 -0.55 -6.58 -14.19
N ALA A 99 -1.73 -7.20 -13.97
CA ALA A 99 -2.94 -6.89 -14.72
C ALA A 99 -3.30 -5.41 -14.53
N LYS A 100 -3.91 -4.78 -15.54
CA LYS A 100 -4.36 -3.38 -15.45
C LYS A 100 -5.34 -3.21 -14.29
N ILE A 101 -4.85 -2.71 -13.16
CA ILE A 101 -5.63 -2.49 -11.92
C ILE A 101 -6.76 -1.47 -12.12
N SER A 102 -6.69 -0.66 -13.19
CA SER A 102 -7.77 0.25 -13.58
C SER A 102 -9.11 -0.43 -13.85
N ALA A 103 -9.17 -1.72 -14.20
CA ALA A 103 -10.42 -2.43 -14.42
C ALA A 103 -11.08 -2.96 -13.13
N LEU A 104 -10.30 -3.26 -12.09
CA LEU A 104 -10.83 -3.83 -10.84
C LEU A 104 -11.57 -2.79 -9.98
N ILE A 105 -11.12 -1.53 -10.00
CA ILE A 105 -11.75 -0.45 -9.23
C ILE A 105 -13.21 -0.22 -9.69
N LEU A 106 -13.53 -0.49 -10.97
CA LEU A 106 -14.88 -0.34 -11.53
C LEU A 106 -15.85 -1.44 -11.10
N ILE A 107 -15.36 -2.65 -10.75
CA ILE A 107 -16.23 -3.76 -10.36
C ILE A 107 -16.72 -3.58 -8.90
N SER A 108 -15.84 -3.15 -7.98
CA SER A 108 -16.24 -2.89 -6.58
C SER A 108 -17.22 -1.69 -6.45
N LEU A 109 -17.13 -0.69 -7.34
CA LEU A 109 -18.05 0.46 -7.33
C LEU A 109 -19.46 0.16 -7.88
N ASN A 110 -19.66 -0.92 -8.64
CA ASN A 110 -20.97 -1.28 -9.20
C ASN A 110 -21.75 -2.31 -8.38
N SER A 111 -21.12 -2.98 -7.40
CA SER A 111 -21.80 -3.97 -6.54
C SER A 111 -22.52 -3.37 -5.33
N THR A 112 -22.47 -2.05 -5.12
CA THR A 112 -23.16 -1.35 -4.00
C THR A 112 -24.47 -0.64 -4.41
N LYS A 113 -25.03 -0.97 -5.59
CA LYS A 113 -26.37 -0.55 -6.01
C LYS A 113 -27.17 -1.74 -6.54
N ALA A 114 -27.50 -2.66 -5.64
CA ALA A 114 -28.54 -3.64 -5.87
C ALA A 114 -29.24 -3.87 -4.54
N ASP A 115 -30.06 -2.89 -4.15
CA ASP A 115 -31.23 -3.01 -3.27
C ASP A 115 -32.28 -1.99 -3.74
#